data_AF-A0A8H4M9N1-F1
#
_entry.id   AF-A0A8H4M9N1-F1
#
_cell.length_a   1.000
_cell.length_b   1.000
_cell.length_c   1.000
_cell.angle_alpha   90.00
_cell.angle_beta   90.00
_cell.angle_gamma   90.00
#
_symmetry.space_group_name_H-M   'P 1'
#
loop_
_entity.id
_entity.type
_entity.pdbx_description
1 polymer ?
#
loop_
_entity_poly.entity_id
_entity_poly.type
_entity_poly.pdbx_seq_one_letter_code
_entity_poly.pdbx_strand_id
1 'polypeptide(L)'
;MSQRRTHDWNKERVVLDRRGSDGEYDVRCPRKAHPNERPAPSYYGPNFSDVANKRSASLAYGDIRHPVTPDRYGKRPQPYTKEVEDEYKEYKQIDARYKVALDRAAKAPNNTPMRDVRFQEDMRVAHRLQTEKRVAANSASAARSGFSHKYPWAYDGEKGKAGHAKTVKDYRVVATKAANAQAYIEKRCPQEY
;
A
#
# COMPACT_ATOMS: atom_id res chain seq x y z
N MET A 1 -43.74 19.91 -55.91
CA MET A 1 -42.75 18.83 -56.06
C MET A 1 -41.53 19.17 -55.20
N SER A 2 -41.18 18.29 -54.27
CA SER A 2 -40.18 18.48 -53.21
C SER A 2 -38.77 18.16 -53.73
N GLN A 3 -37.82 19.08 -53.55
CA GLN A 3 -36.38 18.78 -53.64
C GLN A 3 -35.85 18.49 -52.24
N ARG A 4 -35.29 17.28 -52.08
CA ARG A 4 -34.62 16.81 -50.86
C ARG A 4 -33.35 17.64 -50.63
N ARG A 5 -33.24 18.29 -49.47
CA ARG A 5 -31.99 18.90 -49.00
C ARG A 5 -31.23 17.88 -48.15
N THR A 6 -30.02 17.57 -48.57
CA THR A 6 -29.02 16.80 -47.81
C THR A 6 -28.57 17.60 -46.57
N HIS A 7 -28.54 16.94 -45.42
CA HIS A 7 -28.11 17.52 -44.14
C HIS A 7 -26.58 17.60 -44.09
N ASP A 8 -26.05 18.82 -44.00
CA ASP A 8 -24.64 19.12 -43.78
C ASP A 8 -24.42 19.31 -42.25
N TRP A 9 -23.50 18.55 -41.65
CA TRP A 9 -23.27 18.52 -40.19
C TRP A 9 -22.23 19.57 -39.72
N ASN A 10 -21.71 20.42 -40.62
CA ASN A 10 -20.67 21.40 -40.29
C ASN A 10 -21.19 22.78 -39.84
N LYS A 11 -22.43 22.88 -39.34
CA LYS A 11 -23.03 24.16 -38.90
C LYS A 11 -23.81 24.04 -37.60
N GLU A 12 -23.17 23.59 -36.54
CA GLU A 12 -23.63 23.92 -35.18
C GLU A 12 -22.70 24.98 -34.58
N ARG A 13 -23.08 26.25 -34.72
CA ARG A 13 -22.54 27.32 -33.88
C ARG A 13 -23.11 27.11 -32.49
N VAL A 14 -22.26 26.72 -31.53
CA VAL A 14 -22.57 26.85 -30.11
C VAL A 14 -22.79 28.34 -29.82
N VAL A 15 -24.05 28.73 -29.67
CA VAL A 15 -24.42 30.04 -29.13
C VAL A 15 -24.09 29.99 -27.64
N LEU A 16 -22.93 30.53 -27.27
CA LEU A 16 -22.60 30.81 -25.87
C LEU A 16 -23.55 31.89 -25.37
N ASP A 17 -24.58 31.44 -24.66
CA ASP A 17 -25.50 32.30 -23.93
C ASP A 17 -24.72 33.04 -22.84
N ARG A 18 -24.55 34.35 -23.05
CA ARG A 18 -23.89 35.27 -22.11
C ARG A 18 -24.80 35.42 -20.89
N ARG A 19 -24.51 34.72 -19.80
CA ARG A 19 -24.96 35.09 -18.45
C ARG A 19 -23.78 35.48 -17.57
N GLY A 20 -23.80 36.72 -17.11
CA GLY A 20 -23.05 37.18 -15.93
C GLY A 20 -21.61 37.62 -16.22
N SER A 21 -21.46 38.88 -16.62
CA SER A 21 -20.20 39.60 -16.63
C SER A 21 -19.66 39.75 -15.19
N ASP A 22 -18.47 39.21 -14.93
CA ASP A 22 -17.56 39.69 -13.88
C ASP A 22 -16.35 40.36 -14.57
N GLY A 23 -16.66 41.27 -15.49
CA GLY A 23 -15.73 41.92 -16.42
C GLY A 23 -14.76 42.93 -15.80
N GLU A 24 -14.46 42.85 -14.50
CA GLU A 24 -13.53 43.77 -13.83
C GLU A 24 -12.17 43.14 -13.48
N TYR A 25 -11.87 41.93 -13.94
CA TYR A 25 -10.52 41.38 -13.82
C TYR A 25 -9.69 41.59 -15.09
N ASP A 26 -9.05 42.76 -15.18
CA ASP A 26 -7.98 42.98 -16.15
C ASP A 26 -6.70 42.24 -15.72
N VAL A 27 -6.43 41.11 -16.37
CA VAL A 27 -5.22 40.29 -16.18
C VAL A 27 -3.93 41.07 -16.53
N ARG A 28 -4.03 42.25 -17.16
CA ARG A 28 -2.87 43.07 -17.56
C ARG A 28 -2.28 43.90 -16.41
N CYS A 29 -2.92 43.96 -15.25
CA CYS A 29 -2.44 44.74 -14.10
C CYS A 29 -2.32 43.87 -12.83
N PRO A 30 -1.29 43.01 -12.69
CA PRO A 30 -1.01 42.39 -11.40
C PRO A 30 -0.68 43.50 -10.39
N ARG A 31 -1.48 43.61 -9.33
CA ARG A 31 -1.37 44.61 -8.25
C ARG A 31 -0.07 44.51 -7.41
N LYS A 32 0.88 43.65 -7.80
CA LYS A 32 2.18 43.45 -7.18
C LYS A 32 3.25 43.26 -8.25
N ALA A 33 4.24 44.15 -8.25
CA ALA A 33 5.27 44.30 -9.27
C ALA A 33 6.47 43.35 -9.14
N HIS A 34 6.38 42.28 -8.34
CA HIS A 34 7.50 41.39 -8.06
C HIS A 34 7.26 39.97 -8.58
N PRO A 35 7.73 39.64 -9.80
CA PRO A 35 7.55 38.32 -10.40
C PRO A 35 8.30 37.17 -9.68
N ASN A 36 9.19 37.48 -8.72
CA ASN A 36 10.03 36.51 -8.02
C ASN A 36 9.61 36.24 -6.56
N GLU A 37 8.51 36.83 -6.09
CA GLU A 37 8.04 36.61 -4.72
C GLU A 37 7.43 35.21 -4.62
N ARG A 38 8.12 34.29 -3.94
CA ARG A 38 7.55 32.96 -3.64
C ARG A 38 6.31 33.17 -2.75
N PRO A 39 5.13 32.63 -3.13
CA PRO A 39 3.95 32.74 -2.28
C PRO A 39 4.25 32.11 -0.92
N ALA A 40 3.80 32.77 0.15
CA ALA A 40 3.91 32.23 1.49
C ALA A 40 3.28 30.83 1.55
N PRO A 41 3.91 29.86 2.24
CA PRO A 41 3.39 28.50 2.32
C PRO A 41 1.99 28.52 2.92
N SER A 42 1.03 27.94 2.20
CA SER A 42 -0.34 27.83 2.70
C SER A 42 -0.41 26.73 3.77
N TYR A 43 -1.17 26.97 4.84
CA TYR A 43 -1.41 25.99 5.90
C TYR A 43 -2.02 24.68 5.36
N TYR A 44 -2.81 24.76 4.30
CA TYR A 44 -3.49 23.61 3.67
C TYR A 44 -2.62 22.90 2.60
N GLY A 45 -1.39 23.35 2.38
CA GLY A 45 -0.46 22.80 1.40
C GLY A 45 -0.34 23.65 0.11
N PRO A 46 0.63 23.35 -0.76
CA PRO A 46 1.01 24.19 -1.89
C PRO A 46 -0.08 24.36 -2.95
N ASN A 47 -1.06 23.44 -3.01
CA ASN A 47 -2.16 23.50 -3.98
C ASN A 47 -3.42 24.22 -3.46
N PHE A 48 -3.40 24.73 -2.22
CA PHE A 48 -4.57 25.29 -1.53
C PHE A 48 -4.38 26.75 -1.11
N SER A 49 -3.38 27.43 -1.68
CA SER A 49 -3.14 28.86 -1.45
C SER A 49 -4.35 29.74 -1.79
N ASP A 50 -5.14 29.33 -2.79
CA ASP A 50 -6.34 30.06 -3.21
C ASP A 50 -7.49 29.92 -2.20
N VAL A 51 -7.63 28.76 -1.55
CA VAL A 51 -8.61 28.53 -0.48
C VAL A 51 -8.27 29.38 0.75
N ALA A 52 -6.99 29.45 1.13
CA ALA A 52 -6.53 30.30 2.23
C ALA A 52 -6.77 31.80 1.96
N ASN A 53 -6.76 32.21 0.69
CA ASN A 53 -7.03 33.57 0.25
C ASN A 53 -8.51 33.82 -0.12
N LYS A 54 -9.43 32.89 0.20
CA LYS A 54 -10.86 32.95 -0.13
C LYS A 54 -11.16 33.14 -1.63
N ARG A 55 -10.24 32.71 -2.50
CA ARG A 55 -10.42 32.71 -3.96
C ARG A 55 -11.19 31.45 -4.36
N SER A 56 -12.04 31.57 -5.37
CA SER A 56 -12.75 30.43 -5.94
C SER A 56 -11.72 29.43 -6.51
N ALA A 57 -11.65 28.24 -5.92
CA ALA A 57 -10.81 27.14 -6.40
C ALA A 57 -11.33 26.49 -7.70
N SER A 58 -12.29 27.12 -8.37
CA SER A 58 -12.84 26.66 -9.64
C SER A 58 -11.85 26.97 -10.75
N LEU A 59 -11.32 25.92 -11.36
CA LEU A 59 -10.49 25.96 -12.56
C LEU A 59 -11.26 26.64 -13.70
N ALA A 60 -11.18 27.97 -13.78
CA ALA A 60 -11.64 28.71 -14.93
C ALA A 60 -10.74 28.30 -16.12
N TYR A 61 -11.36 27.91 -17.24
CA TYR A 61 -10.72 27.52 -18.51
C TYR A 61 -10.18 26.09 -18.67
N GLY A 62 -10.89 25.06 -18.19
CA GLY A 62 -10.66 23.69 -18.68
C GLY A 62 -9.26 23.11 -18.44
N ASP A 63 -8.41 23.82 -17.69
CA ASP A 63 -7.10 23.39 -17.25
C ASP A 63 -7.33 22.31 -16.19
N ILE A 64 -7.43 21.06 -16.63
CA ILE A 64 -7.29 19.92 -15.74
C ILE A 64 -5.82 19.94 -15.29
N ARG A 65 -5.54 20.62 -14.18
CA ARG A 65 -4.31 20.41 -13.44
C ARG A 65 -4.37 18.97 -12.92
N HIS A 66 -3.80 18.05 -13.69
CA HIS A 66 -3.45 16.76 -13.13
C HIS A 66 -2.57 17.06 -11.91
N PRO A 67 -2.95 16.63 -10.70
CA PRO A 67 -2.06 16.79 -9.58
C PRO A 67 -0.75 16.16 -10.00
N VAL A 68 0.34 16.94 -9.99
CA VAL A 68 1.68 16.39 -10.10
C VAL A 68 1.75 15.46 -8.90
N THR A 69 1.51 14.18 -9.16
CA THR A 69 1.55 13.19 -8.11
C THR A 69 3.03 13.17 -7.77
N PRO A 70 3.44 13.60 -6.56
CA PRO A 70 4.84 13.46 -6.18
C PRO A 70 5.19 12.02 -6.50
N ASP A 71 6.29 11.81 -7.24
CA ASP A 71 6.66 10.50 -7.76
C ASP A 71 6.31 9.45 -6.70
N ARG A 72 5.33 8.57 -7.00
CA ARG A 72 4.72 7.69 -5.98
C ARG A 72 5.77 6.77 -5.35
N TYR A 73 6.94 6.69 -5.99
CA TYR A 73 8.09 5.88 -5.63
C TYR A 73 9.35 6.72 -5.43
N GLY A 74 9.20 8.05 -5.32
CA GLY A 74 10.28 8.98 -5.02
C GLY A 74 10.89 8.63 -3.67
N LYS A 75 12.19 8.32 -3.69
CA LYS A 75 13.00 8.00 -2.51
C LYS A 75 12.73 9.05 -1.42
N ARG A 76 12.10 8.66 -0.31
CA ARG A 76 12.18 9.42 0.94
C ARG A 76 13.24 8.73 1.80
N PRO A 77 14.51 9.06 1.58
CA PRO A 77 15.60 8.40 2.28
C PRO A 77 15.55 8.75 3.76
N GLN A 78 16.16 7.86 4.52
CA GLN A 78 16.43 7.96 5.94
C GLN A 78 16.94 9.36 6.39
N PRO A 79 16.71 9.70 7.67
CA PRO A 79 16.07 8.85 8.68
C PRO A 79 14.55 8.81 8.56
N TYR A 80 13.96 7.68 8.94
CA TYR A 80 12.53 7.60 9.18
C TYR A 80 12.13 8.59 10.28
N THR A 81 10.88 9.08 10.27
CA THR A 81 10.34 9.71 11.49
C THR A 81 10.33 8.67 12.60
N LYS A 82 10.44 9.10 13.85
CA LYS A 82 10.49 8.21 15.01
C LYS A 82 9.37 7.16 15.00
N GLU A 83 8.14 7.58 14.68
CA GLU A 83 6.98 6.70 14.54
C GLU A 83 7.16 5.61 13.48
N VAL A 84 7.64 5.97 12.28
CA VAL A 84 7.89 5.02 11.19
C VAL A 84 9.05 4.09 11.54
N GLU A 85 10.06 4.60 12.25
CA GLU A 85 11.20 3.80 12.70
C GLU A 85 10.78 2.75 13.75
N ASP A 86 9.92 3.13 14.70
CA ASP A 86 9.40 2.25 15.73
C ASP A 86 8.54 1.14 15.11
N GLU A 87 7.63 1.47 14.19
CA GLU A 87 6.83 0.47 13.45
C GLU A 87 7.67 -0.40 12.51
N TYR A 88 8.72 0.18 11.92
CA TYR A 88 9.69 -0.58 11.12
C TYR A 88 10.41 -1.62 11.99
N LYS A 89 10.88 -1.21 13.17
CA LYS A 89 11.51 -2.10 14.15
C LYS A 89 10.54 -3.17 14.62
N GLU A 90 9.29 -2.82 14.89
CA GLU A 90 8.25 -3.76 15.31
C GLU A 90 8.03 -4.88 14.30
N TYR A 91 7.78 -4.57 13.02
CA TYR A 91 7.58 -5.65 12.05
C TYR A 91 8.86 -6.47 11.84
N LYS A 92 10.05 -5.88 11.97
CA LYS A 92 11.33 -6.62 11.93
C LYS A 92 11.50 -7.57 13.11
N GLN A 93 11.02 -7.21 14.30
CA GLN A 93 10.98 -8.12 15.44
C GLN A 93 10.04 -9.30 15.16
N ILE A 94 8.91 -9.06 14.50
CA ILE A 94 7.99 -10.13 14.07
C ILE A 94 8.68 -11.05 13.04
N ASP A 95 9.42 -10.49 12.06
CA ASP A 95 10.25 -11.27 11.12
C ASP A 95 11.29 -12.14 11.88
N ALA A 96 11.91 -11.61 12.93
CA ALA A 96 12.86 -12.36 13.75
C ALA A 96 12.19 -13.51 14.52
N ARG A 97 11.01 -13.28 15.11
CA ARG A 97 10.20 -14.33 15.76
C ARG A 97 9.82 -15.43 14.77
N TYR A 98 9.47 -15.07 13.54
CA TYR A 98 9.23 -16.03 12.46
C TYR A 98 10.45 -16.92 12.19
N LYS A 99 11.66 -16.35 12.10
CA LYS A 99 12.89 -17.14 11.91
C LYS A 99 13.10 -18.16 13.04
N VAL A 100 12.91 -17.73 14.29
CA VAL A 100 13.01 -18.64 15.44
C VAL A 100 11.99 -19.78 15.35
N ALA A 101 10.73 -19.49 14.99
CA ALA A 101 9.71 -20.51 14.83
C ALA A 101 10.03 -21.48 13.65
N LEU A 102 10.60 -20.95 12.57
CA LEU A 102 11.04 -21.74 11.42
C LEU A 102 12.14 -22.74 11.83
N ASP A 103 13.14 -22.27 12.57
CA ASP A 103 14.27 -23.09 13.03
C ASP A 103 13.82 -24.16 14.03
N ARG A 104 12.88 -23.83 14.92
CA ARG A 104 12.30 -24.80 15.86
C ARG A 104 11.53 -25.89 15.12
N ALA A 105 10.69 -25.51 14.17
CA ALA A 105 9.91 -26.46 13.38
C ALA A 105 10.76 -27.33 12.44
N ALA A 106 11.95 -26.87 12.03
CA ALA A 106 12.91 -27.68 11.29
C ALA A 106 13.49 -28.82 12.14
N LYS A 107 13.50 -28.67 13.46
CA LYS A 107 13.97 -29.66 14.44
C LYS A 107 12.83 -30.53 15.00
N ALA A 108 11.63 -30.45 14.43
CA ALA A 108 10.48 -31.20 14.92
C ALA A 108 10.65 -32.72 14.72
N PRO A 109 10.30 -33.56 15.70
CA PRO A 109 10.37 -35.02 15.59
C PRO A 109 9.16 -35.56 14.79
N ASN A 110 9.14 -35.31 13.48
CA ASN A 110 8.03 -35.68 12.59
C ASN A 110 8.14 -37.10 11.98
N ASN A 111 9.25 -37.79 12.23
CA ASN A 111 9.55 -39.11 11.66
C ASN A 111 9.55 -40.25 12.68
N THR A 112 9.16 -40.00 13.93
CA THR A 112 9.12 -41.02 14.99
C THR A 112 8.23 -42.20 14.57
N PRO A 113 8.72 -43.46 14.62
CA PRO A 113 7.94 -44.63 14.26
C PRO A 113 6.71 -44.80 15.16
N MET A 114 5.60 -45.29 14.61
CA MET A 114 4.35 -45.47 15.38
C MET A 114 4.47 -46.45 16.56
N ARG A 115 5.42 -47.39 16.48
CA ARG A 115 5.70 -48.38 17.54
C ARG A 115 6.61 -47.84 18.64
N ASP A 116 7.16 -46.64 18.49
CA ASP A 116 8.01 -46.01 19.49
C ASP A 116 7.15 -45.56 20.69
N VAL A 117 7.65 -45.77 21.91
CA VAL A 117 6.99 -45.33 23.14
C VAL A 117 6.81 -43.81 23.20
N ARG A 118 7.67 -43.04 22.51
CA ARG A 118 7.61 -41.58 22.43
C ARG A 118 6.73 -41.07 21.30
N PHE A 119 6.18 -41.94 20.45
CA PHE A 119 5.47 -41.55 19.24
C PHE A 119 4.38 -40.49 19.50
N GLN A 120 3.53 -40.70 20.50
CA GLN A 120 2.45 -39.75 20.81
C GLN A 120 2.98 -38.39 21.28
N GLU A 121 4.00 -38.38 22.14
CA GLU A 121 4.61 -37.15 22.64
C GLU A 121 5.31 -36.38 21.52
N ASP A 122 6.08 -37.08 20.68
CA ASP A 122 6.77 -36.51 19.54
C ASP A 122 5.78 -35.92 18.52
N MET A 123 4.68 -36.61 18.22
CA MET A 123 3.63 -36.08 17.33
C MET A 123 2.96 -34.83 17.93
N ARG A 124 2.70 -34.79 19.24
CA ARG A 124 2.18 -33.59 19.93
C ARG A 124 3.17 -32.42 19.84
N VAL A 125 4.46 -32.67 20.08
CA VAL A 125 5.51 -31.65 19.95
C VAL A 125 5.62 -31.16 18.51
N ALA A 126 5.64 -32.08 17.53
CA ALA A 126 5.69 -31.73 16.12
C ALA A 126 4.47 -30.89 15.70
N HIS A 127 3.26 -31.26 16.15
CA HIS A 127 2.03 -30.50 15.88
C HIS A 127 2.11 -29.08 16.45
N ARG A 128 2.53 -28.93 17.70
CA ARG A 128 2.72 -27.61 18.33
C ARG A 128 3.73 -26.76 17.56
N LEU A 129 4.87 -27.33 17.18
CA LEU A 129 5.91 -26.62 16.44
C LEU A 129 5.45 -26.20 15.03
N GLN A 130 4.69 -27.04 14.32
CA GLN A 130 4.10 -26.63 13.04
C GLN A 130 3.02 -25.55 13.22
N THR A 131 2.27 -25.59 14.34
CA THR A 131 1.31 -24.54 14.71
C THR A 131 2.01 -23.20 14.93
N GLU A 132 3.07 -23.19 15.75
CA GLU A 132 3.89 -22.00 16.00
C GLU A 132 4.45 -21.44 14.68
N LYS A 133 5.01 -22.29 13.82
CA LYS A 133 5.51 -21.88 12.50
C LYS A 133 4.41 -21.26 11.63
N ARG A 134 3.22 -21.86 11.57
CA ARG A 134 2.10 -21.34 10.79
C ARG A 134 1.66 -19.97 11.30
N VAL A 135 1.46 -19.84 12.60
CA VAL A 135 1.06 -18.58 13.24
C VAL A 135 2.11 -17.51 13.00
N ALA A 136 3.39 -17.80 13.25
CA ALA A 136 4.47 -16.84 13.06
C ALA A 136 4.63 -16.39 11.60
N ALA A 137 4.48 -17.31 10.63
CA ALA A 137 4.51 -16.97 9.20
C ALA A 137 3.34 -16.07 8.80
N ASN A 138 2.12 -16.35 9.30
CA ASN A 138 0.96 -15.50 9.07
C ASN A 138 1.12 -14.11 9.70
N SER A 139 1.60 -14.04 10.95
CA SER A 139 1.87 -12.77 11.64
C SER A 139 2.94 -11.95 10.91
N ALA A 140 4.04 -12.57 10.47
CA ALA A 140 5.07 -11.89 9.70
C ALA A 140 4.55 -11.42 8.34
N SER A 141 3.76 -12.23 7.63
CA SER A 141 3.09 -11.81 6.40
C SER A 141 2.17 -10.61 6.64
N ALA A 142 1.36 -10.64 7.69
CA ALA A 142 0.42 -9.59 8.02
C ALA A 142 1.15 -8.29 8.37
N ALA A 143 2.08 -8.32 9.31
CA ALA A 143 2.87 -7.15 9.73
C ALA A 143 3.62 -6.52 8.56
N ARG A 144 4.27 -7.36 7.74
CA ARG A 144 5.00 -6.92 6.56
C ARG A 144 4.08 -6.26 5.53
N SER A 145 2.92 -6.86 5.25
CA SER A 145 1.93 -6.30 4.33
C SER A 145 1.29 -5.01 4.87
N GLY A 146 1.00 -4.95 6.17
CA GLY A 146 0.46 -3.77 6.84
C GLY A 146 1.42 -2.60 6.79
N PHE A 147 2.71 -2.82 7.08
CA PHE A 147 3.74 -1.81 6.95
C PHE A 147 3.85 -1.29 5.51
N SER A 148 3.79 -2.19 4.51
CA SER A 148 3.79 -1.78 3.10
C SER A 148 2.56 -1.00 2.67
N HIS A 149 1.40 -1.30 3.26
CA HIS A 149 0.16 -0.61 2.95
C HIS A 149 0.12 0.78 3.60
N LYS A 150 0.61 0.88 4.84
CA LYS A 150 0.67 2.13 5.60
C LYS A 150 1.76 3.08 5.10
N TYR A 151 2.92 2.53 4.72
CA TYR A 151 4.09 3.29 4.27
C TYR A 151 4.59 2.81 2.89
N PRO A 152 3.82 2.99 1.82
CA PRO A 152 4.23 2.57 0.48
C PRO A 152 5.48 3.32 -0.03
N TRP A 153 5.80 4.48 0.56
CA TRP A 153 6.97 5.32 0.29
C TRP A 153 8.21 4.99 1.13
N ALA A 154 8.16 4.00 2.04
CA ALA A 154 9.29 3.65 2.90
C ALA A 154 10.40 2.82 2.22
N TYR A 155 10.21 2.46 0.95
CA TYR A 155 11.11 1.56 0.22
C TYR A 155 12.01 2.32 -0.76
N ASP A 156 13.22 1.80 -0.97
CA ASP A 156 14.16 2.27 -2.00
C ASP A 156 13.69 1.84 -3.40
N GLY A 157 12.61 2.47 -3.86
CA GLY A 157 12.02 2.27 -5.17
C GLY A 157 11.29 0.94 -5.37
N GLU A 158 10.98 0.65 -6.63
CA GLU A 158 10.16 -0.50 -7.02
C GLU A 158 10.81 -1.84 -6.66
N LYS A 159 12.14 -1.93 -6.72
CA LYS A 159 12.89 -3.15 -6.34
C LYS A 159 12.69 -3.50 -4.86
N GLY A 160 12.77 -2.52 -3.96
CA GLY A 160 12.54 -2.72 -2.53
C GLY A 160 11.11 -3.22 -2.25
N LYS A 161 10.13 -2.59 -2.91
CA LYS A 161 8.72 -2.99 -2.82
C LYS A 161 8.46 -4.39 -3.38
N ALA A 162 9.05 -4.73 -4.53
CA ALA A 162 8.93 -6.04 -5.14
C ALA A 162 9.56 -7.14 -4.27
N GLY A 163 10.73 -6.88 -3.69
CA GLY A 163 11.36 -7.77 -2.71
C GLY A 163 10.47 -8.00 -1.50
N HIS A 164 9.84 -6.95 -0.99
CA HIS A 164 8.91 -7.03 0.13
C HIS A 164 7.67 -7.87 -0.19
N ALA A 165 7.06 -7.63 -1.34
CA ALA A 165 5.93 -8.41 -1.83
C ALA A 165 6.28 -9.88 -2.05
N LYS A 166 7.49 -10.17 -2.53
CA LYS A 166 8.00 -11.54 -2.67
C LYS A 166 8.09 -12.22 -1.30
N THR A 167 8.70 -11.58 -0.30
CA THR A 167 8.79 -12.14 1.06
C THR A 167 7.41 -12.43 1.67
N VAL A 168 6.44 -11.54 1.46
CA VAL A 168 5.04 -11.78 1.89
C VAL A 168 4.46 -13.03 1.25
N LYS A 169 4.68 -13.22 -0.07
CA LYS A 169 4.25 -14.44 -0.77
C LYS A 169 4.93 -15.69 -0.20
N ASP A 170 6.24 -15.61 0.04
CA ASP A 170 7.02 -16.73 0.59
C ASP A 170 6.49 -17.14 1.97
N TYR A 171 6.16 -16.18 2.85
CA TYR A 171 5.57 -16.47 4.16
C TYR A 171 4.23 -17.17 4.06
N ARG A 172 3.37 -16.75 3.13
CA ARG A 172 2.08 -17.43 2.89
C ARG A 172 2.28 -18.87 2.44
N VAL A 173 3.21 -19.12 1.52
CA VAL A 173 3.56 -20.48 1.09
C VAL A 173 4.07 -21.32 2.26
N VAL A 174 4.90 -20.75 3.13
CA VAL A 174 5.39 -21.44 4.34
C VAL A 174 4.24 -21.77 5.30
N ALA A 175 3.29 -20.86 5.48
CA ALA A 175 2.11 -21.09 6.33
C ALA A 175 1.24 -22.23 5.78
N THR A 176 1.02 -22.27 4.46
CA THR A 176 0.29 -23.38 3.79
C THR A 176 1.02 -24.71 3.97
N LYS A 177 2.35 -24.73 3.79
CA LYS A 177 3.14 -25.95 4.02
C LYS A 177 3.08 -26.42 5.47
N ALA A 178 3.11 -25.50 6.43
CA ALA A 178 2.96 -25.82 7.85
C ALA A 178 1.57 -26.41 8.15
N ALA A 179 0.50 -25.85 7.55
CA ALA A 179 -0.85 -26.38 7.67
C ALA A 179 -0.97 -27.81 7.12
N ASN A 180 -0.38 -28.08 5.95
CA ASN A 180 -0.37 -29.43 5.38
C ASN A 180 0.40 -30.42 6.27
N ALA A 181 1.50 -29.98 6.88
CA ALA A 181 2.26 -30.80 7.83
C ALA A 181 1.45 -31.11 9.11
N GLN A 182 0.68 -30.15 9.63
CA GLN A 182 -0.23 -30.39 10.76
C GLN A 182 -1.30 -31.43 10.40
N ALA A 183 -1.96 -31.26 9.26
CA ALA A 183 -2.99 -32.21 8.79
C ALA A 183 -2.43 -33.62 8.59
N TYR A 184 -1.16 -33.74 8.16
CA TYR A 184 -0.48 -35.03 8.09
C TYR A 184 -0.24 -35.64 9.49
N ILE A 185 0.21 -34.83 10.46
CA ILE A 185 0.43 -35.29 11.84
C ILE A 185 -0.89 -35.73 12.49
N GLU A 186 -1.96 -34.96 12.31
CA GLU A 186 -3.31 -35.28 12.83
C GLU A 186 -3.85 -36.61 12.26
N LYS A 187 -3.61 -36.88 10.98
CA LYS A 187 -3.97 -38.18 10.38
C LYS A 187 -3.16 -39.34 10.95
N ARG A 188 -1.89 -39.10 11.30
CA ARG A 188 -0.96 -40.13 11.80
C ARG A 188 -1.12 -40.40 13.30
N CYS A 189 -1.53 -39.39 14.06
CA CYS A 189 -1.79 -39.45 15.49
C CYS A 189 -3.03 -38.60 15.79
N PRO A 190 -4.25 -39.16 15.59
CA PRO A 190 -5.48 -38.48 15.93
C PRO A 190 -5.45 -38.12 17.42
N GLN A 191 -5.65 -36.84 17.74
CA GLN A 191 -5.87 -36.47 19.13
C GLN A 191 -7.31 -36.83 19.49
N GLU A 192 -7.48 -37.68 20.50
CA GLU A 192 -8.76 -37.83 21.18
C GLU A 192 -9.02 -36.50 21.92
N TYR A 193 -10.03 -35.77 21.46
CA TYR A 193 -10.53 -34.54 22.07
C TYR A 193 -11.63 -34.86 23.08
#